data_AF-A0A3S0W9F1-F1
#
_entry.id   AF-A0A3S0W9F1-F1
#
_cell.length_a   1.000
_cell.length_b   1.000
_cell.length_c   1.000
_cell.angle_alpha   90.00
_cell.angle_beta   90.00
_cell.angle_gamma   90.00
#
_symmetry.space_group_name_H-M   'P 1'
#
loop_
_entity.id
_entity.type
_entity.pdbx_description
1 polymer ?
#
loop_
_entity_poly.entity_id
_entity_poly.type
_entity_poly.pdbx_seq_one_letter_code
_entity_poly.pdbx_strand_id
1 'polypeptide(L)' 'MSFVWDTKKAAANHRKHGVSFEEASSALRDTFSATAHDPDHSEDEDRFIRDVRLFR' A
#
# COMPACT_ATOMS: atom_id res chain seq x y z
N MET A 1 13.97 -1.63 -6.78
CA MET A 1 13.06 -2.59 -6.13
C MET A 1 12.13 -3.18 -7.18
N SER A 2 12.19 -4.48 -7.42
CA SER A 2 11.24 -5.22 -8.24
C SER A 2 10.37 -6.07 -7.31
N PHE A 3 9.05 -5.94 -7.44
CA PHE A 3 8.11 -6.77 -6.70
C PHE A 3 7.74 -7.97 -7.56
N VAL A 4 7.62 -9.13 -6.93
CA VAL A 4 7.19 -10.38 -7.58
C VAL A 4 6.04 -10.95 -6.78
N TRP A 5 5.00 -11.40 -7.47
CA TRP A 5 3.85 -12.04 -6.86
C TRP A 5 3.34 -13.20 -7.71
N ASP A 6 2.63 -14.11 -7.05
CA ASP A 6 1.92 -15.20 -7.70
C ASP A 6 0.71 -14.67 -8.50
N THR A 7 0.53 -15.19 -9.71
CA THR A 7 -0.51 -14.74 -10.65
C THR A 7 -1.93 -15.08 -10.16
N LYS A 8 -2.11 -16.21 -9.45
CA LYS A 8 -3.42 -16.57 -8.86
C LYS A 8 -3.76 -15.63 -7.72
N LYS A 9 -2.78 -15.27 -6.89
CA LYS A 9 -2.94 -14.27 -5.83
C LYS A 9 -3.25 -12.89 -6.41
N ALA A 10 -2.60 -12.48 -7.50
CA ALA A 10 -2.89 -11.21 -8.17
C ALA A 10 -4.33 -11.14 -8.70
N ALA A 11 -4.80 -12.19 -9.37
CA ALA A 11 -6.18 -12.27 -9.85
C ALA A 11 -7.19 -12.24 -8.69
N ALA A 12 -6.91 -12.96 -7.60
CA ALA A 12 -7.75 -12.95 -6.42
C ALA A 12 -7.75 -11.58 -5.72
N ASN A 13 -6.60 -10.91 -5.62
CA ASN A 13 -6.48 -9.57 -5.04
C ASN A 13 -7.28 -8.56 -5.85
N HIS A 14 -7.10 -8.56 -7.17
CA HIS A 14 -7.81 -7.63 -8.05
C HIS A 14 -9.32 -7.83 -7.95
N ARG A 15 -9.80 -9.07 -7.91
CA ARG A 15 -11.23 -9.35 -7.73
C ARG A 15 -11.77 -8.86 -6.38
N LYS A 16 -10.97 -8.97 -5.31
CA LYS A 16 -11.39 -8.58 -3.95
C LYS A 16 -11.33 -7.08 -3.71
N HIS A 17 -10.31 -6.41 -4.24
CA HIS A 17 -9.95 -5.04 -3.87
C HIS A 17 -10.07 -4.04 -5.02
N GLY A 18 -10.34 -4.49 -6.25
CA GLY A 18 -10.48 -3.63 -7.42
C GLY A 18 -9.17 -3.06 -7.96
N VAL A 19 -8.05 -3.23 -7.26
CA VAL A 19 -6.73 -2.71 -7.63
C VAL A 19 -5.72 -3.82 -7.88
N SER A 20 -4.85 -3.63 -8.88
CA SER A 20 -3.75 -4.54 -9.20
C SER A 20 -2.56 -4.34 -8.25
N PHE A 21 -1.69 -5.35 -8.12
CA PHE A 21 -0.46 -5.19 -7.35
C PHE A 21 0.52 -4.22 -8.00
N GLU A 22 0.59 -4.15 -9.33
CA GLU A 22 1.34 -3.09 -10.04
C GLU A 22 0.88 -1.70 -9.58
N GLU A 23 -0.42 -1.45 -9.63
CA GLU A 23 -1.00 -0.15 -9.30
C GLU A 23 -0.81 0.18 -7.81
N ALA A 24 -1.09 -0.78 -6.91
CA ALA A 24 -0.84 -0.61 -5.48
C ALA A 24 0.65 -0.38 -5.16
N SER A 25 1.57 -1.00 -5.92
CA SER A 25 3.02 -0.80 -5.72
C SER A 25 3.49 0.60 -6.11
N SER A 26 2.74 1.32 -6.98
CA SER A 26 3.07 2.70 -7.35
C SER A 26 3.00 3.65 -6.15
N ALA A 27 2.08 3.42 -5.22
CA ALA A 27 1.99 4.16 -3.97
C ALA A 27 3.28 4.03 -3.13
N LEU A 28 4.00 2.91 -3.24
CA LEU A 28 5.28 2.70 -2.53
C LEU A 28 6.44 3.46 -3.16
N ARG A 29 6.24 4.05 -4.34
CA ARG A 29 7.25 4.77 -5.11
C ARG A 29 7.00 6.28 -5.14
N ASP A 30 5.96 6.76 -4.47
CA ASP A 30 5.70 8.19 -4.36
C ASP A 30 6.71 8.84 -3.41
N THR A 31 7.65 9.59 -3.99
CA THR A 31 8.70 10.32 -3.26
C THR A 31 8.14 11.43 -2.37
N PHE A 32 6.91 11.89 -2.61
CA PHE A 32 6.23 12.89 -1.79
C PHE A 32 5.33 12.29 -0.72
N SER A 33 5.29 10.96 -0.62
CA SER A 33 4.49 10.27 0.36
C SER A 33 5.12 10.41 1.75
N ALA A 34 4.31 10.80 2.73
CA ALA A 34 4.72 10.91 4.13
C ALA A 34 4.29 9.64 4.88
N THR A 35 5.21 9.05 5.65
CA THR A 35 4.89 7.94 6.56
C THR A 35 4.90 8.49 7.99
N ALA A 36 3.80 8.29 8.72
CA ALA A 36 3.65 8.76 10.10
C ALA A 36 3.14 7.61 10.99
N HIS A 37 3.42 7.69 12.30
CA HIS A 37 2.79 6.79 13.26
C HIS A 37 1.27 6.97 13.22
N ASP A 38 0.57 5.85 13.21
CA ASP A 38 -0.88 5.82 13.26
C ASP A 38 -1.37 6.28 14.65
N PRO A 39 -2.05 7.42 14.80
CA PRO A 39 -2.48 7.90 16.12
C PRO A 39 -3.51 6.99 16.78
N ASP A 40 -4.18 6.11 16.03
CA ASP A 40 -5.20 5.18 16.53
C ASP A 40 -4.65 3.77 16.79
N HIS A 41 -3.33 3.55 16.69
CA HIS A 41 -2.76 2.24 16.94
C HIS A 41 -2.76 1.85 18.42
N SER A 42 -2.96 0.56 18.68
CA SER A 42 -2.76 -0.02 20.01
C SER A 42 -1.29 0.05 20.41
N GLU A 43 -0.99 0.26 21.69
CA GLU A 43 0.40 0.29 22.19
C GLU A 43 1.17 -1.03 22.00
N ASP A 44 0.44 -2.14 21.76
CA ASP A 44 1.01 -3.47 21.51
C ASP A 44 1.47 -3.72 20.05
N GLU A 45 1.23 -2.79 19.11
CA GLU A 45 1.66 -2.92 17.72
C GLU A 45 2.06 -1.57 17.10
N ASP A 46 3.27 -1.49 16.54
CA ASP A 46 3.69 -0.33 15.76
C ASP A 46 2.98 -0.31 14.39
N ARG A 47 2.04 0.63 14.22
CA ARG A 47 1.39 0.88 12.93
C ARG A 47 1.78 2.23 12.36
N PHE A 48 1.98 2.24 11.05
CA PHE A 48 2.33 3.43 10.30
C PHE A 48 1.31 3.65 9.19
N ILE A 49 0.77 4.87 9.11
CA ILE A 49 -0.04 5.29 7.98
C ILE A 49 0.88 5.96 6.99
N ARG A 50 0.71 5.60 5.72
CA ARG A 50 1.38 6.27 4.63
C ARG A 50 0.39 7.13 3.86
N ASP A 51 0.52 8.44 4.02
CA ASP A 51 -0.21 9.45 3.29
C ASP A 51 0.43 9.63 1.92
N VAL A 52 -0.27 9.18 0.89
CA VAL A 52 0.11 9.36 -0.51
C VAL A 52 -0.65 10.60 -0.96
N ARG A 53 0.06 11.70 -1.24
CA ARG A 53 -0.59 12.89 -1.78
C ARG A 53 -1.08 12.55 -3.19
N LEU A 54 -2.34 12.13 -3.28
CA LEU A 54 -3.03 12.02 -4.54
C LEU A 54 -3.14 13.44 -5.10
N PHE A 55 -2.28 13.77 -6.08
CA PHE A 55 -2.50 14.92 -6.95
C PHE A 55 -3.86 14.70 -7.61
N ARG A 56 -4.88 15.36 -7.06
CA ARG A 56 -6.20 15.50 -7.67
C ARG A 56 -6.24 16.80 -8.44
#